data_AF-A0AAN9E2W5-F1
#
_entry.id   AF-A0AAN9E2W5-F1
#
_cell.length_a   1.000
_cell.length_b   1.000
_cell.length_c   1.000
_cell.angle_alpha   90.00
_cell.angle_beta   90.00
_cell.angle_gamma   90.00
#
_symmetry.space_group_name_H-M   'P 1'
#
loop_
_entity.id
_entity.type
_entity.pdbx_description
1 polymer ?
#
loop_
_entity_poly.entity_id
_entity_poly.type
_entity_poly.pdbx_seq_one_letter_code
_entity_poly.pdbx_strand_id
1 'polypeptide(L)'
;MSSRSHLVGQRISEEECVKAITEEIRKVVELQEELDIDVLVHGEPQSGKRSALTSYGSRCVKPPIIYGDVSRPNPMTVFWSSKAQSLTKRPMKGILTGLVTILN
;
A
#
# COMPACT_ATOMS: atom_id res chain seq x y z
N MET A 1 -7.41 8.68 36.58
CA MET A 1 -8.57 8.71 35.66
C MET A 1 -8.29 9.78 34.62
N SER A 2 -7.64 9.42 33.50
CA SER A 2 -7.18 10.39 32.50
C SER A 2 -7.97 10.20 31.20
N SER A 3 -8.80 11.19 30.91
CA SER A 3 -9.73 11.31 29.79
C SER A 3 -9.01 11.39 28.44
N ARG A 4 -8.60 10.24 27.88
CA ARG A 4 -7.97 10.14 26.55
C ARG A 4 -8.89 9.43 25.54
N SER A 5 -10.18 9.74 25.59
CA SER A 5 -11.22 9.15 24.77
C SER A 5 -11.86 10.17 23.81
N HIS A 6 -11.09 11.07 23.19
CA HIS A 6 -11.62 11.93 22.12
C HIS A 6 -10.54 12.23 21.09
N LEU A 7 -10.58 11.51 19.96
CA LEU A 7 -10.34 11.94 18.57
C LEU A 7 -10.17 10.70 17.68
N VAL A 8 -11.20 9.84 17.64
CA VAL A 8 -11.36 8.86 16.57
C VAL A 8 -12.28 9.52 15.54
N GLY A 9 -11.75 9.81 14.34
CA GLY A 9 -12.59 10.04 13.17
C GLY A 9 -12.43 11.37 12.44
N GLN A 10 -11.21 11.81 12.14
CA GLN A 10 -11.05 12.64 10.95
C GLN A 10 -11.12 11.70 9.73
N ARG A 11 -12.25 11.71 9.04
CA ARG A 11 -12.39 11.14 7.69
C ARG A 11 -11.53 11.99 6.77
N ILE A 12 -10.33 11.53 6.47
CA ILE A 12 -9.50 12.09 5.41
C ILE A 12 -10.30 11.93 4.11
N SER A 13 -10.38 12.99 3.31
CA SER A 13 -11.03 12.91 1.99
C SER A 13 -10.26 11.99 1.05
N GLU A 14 -10.93 11.39 0.07
CA GLU A 14 -10.28 10.50 -0.89
C GLU A 14 -9.14 11.22 -1.64
N GLU A 15 -9.32 12.49 -1.97
CA GLU A 15 -8.30 13.33 -2.60
C GLU A 15 -7.08 13.57 -1.71
N GLU A 16 -7.29 13.85 -0.41
CA GLU A 16 -6.20 14.01 0.55
C GLU A 16 -5.45 12.71 0.76
N CYS A 17 -6.15 11.57 0.79
CA CYS A 17 -5.54 10.25 0.85
C CYS A 17 -4.67 9.99 -0.38
N VAL A 18 -5.18 10.32 -1.57
CA VAL A 18 -4.43 10.18 -2.83
C VAL A 18 -3.19 11.07 -2.86
N LYS A 19 -3.32 12.32 -2.41
CA LYS A 19 -2.18 13.25 -2.31
C LYS A 19 -1.14 12.73 -1.32
N ALA A 20 -1.55 12.30 -0.14
CA ALA A 20 -0.64 11.78 0.89
C ALA A 20 0.12 10.54 0.39
N ILE A 21 -0.55 9.60 -0.26
CA ILE A 21 0.09 8.39 -0.81
C ILE A 21 1.04 8.76 -1.96
N THR A 22 0.63 9.67 -2.85
CA THR A 22 1.48 10.13 -3.96
C THR A 22 2.78 10.76 -3.45
N GLU A 23 2.70 11.54 -2.37
CA GLU A 23 3.87 12.19 -1.76
C GLU A 23 4.83 11.18 -1.13
N GLU A 24 4.33 10.12 -0.50
CA GLU A 24 5.18 9.03 0.00
C GLU A 24 5.87 8.28 -1.15
N ILE A 25 5.16 8.02 -2.25
CA ILE A 25 5.76 7.42 -3.45
C ILE A 25 6.87 8.31 -4.00
N ARG A 26 6.68 9.63 -4.05
CA ARG A 26 7.70 10.58 -4.52
C ARG A 26 8.99 10.48 -3.70
N LYS A 27 8.88 10.47 -2.36
CA LYS A 27 10.03 10.34 -1.46
C LYS A 27 10.79 9.02 -1.71
N VAL A 28 10.07 7.92 -1.87
CA VAL A 28 10.65 6.60 -2.12
C VAL A 28 11.33 6.53 -3.49
N VAL A 29 10.77 7.18 -4.51
CA VAL A 29 11.38 7.28 -5.85
C VAL A 29 12.68 8.09 -5.78
N GLU A 30 12.66 9.27 -5.16
CA GLU A 30 13.82 10.15 -5.03
C GLU A 30 14.98 9.46 -4.31
N LEU A 31 14.68 8.76 -3.21
CA LEU A 31 15.67 7.96 -2.48
C LEU A 31 16.27 6.85 -3.34
N GLN A 32 15.46 6.16 -4.13
CA GLN A 32 15.97 5.09 -5.00
C GLN A 32 16.82 5.62 -6.16
N GLU A 33 16.49 6.79 -6.69
CA GLU A 33 17.29 7.46 -7.72
C GLU A 33 18.63 7.97 -7.17
N GLU A 34 18.64 8.53 -5.96
CA GLU A 34 19.86 8.93 -5.25
C GLU A 34 20.79 7.73 -4.98
N LEU A 35 20.19 6.57 -4.65
CA LEU A 35 20.90 5.31 -4.46
C LEU A 35 21.27 4.59 -5.77
N ASP A 36 20.98 5.21 -6.91
CA ASP A 36 21.25 4.70 -8.26
C ASP A 36 20.68 3.30 -8.55
N ILE A 37 19.44 3.04 -8.11
CA ILE A 37 18.77 1.76 -8.38
C ILE A 37 18.25 1.73 -9.82
N ASP A 38 18.56 0.66 -10.57
CA ASP A 38 18.21 0.53 -11.99
C ASP A 38 16.70 0.34 -12.24
N VAL A 39 16.01 -0.39 -11.36
CA VAL A 39 14.58 -0.72 -11.47
C VAL A 39 13.87 -0.40 -10.17
N LEU A 40 12.96 0.56 -10.22
CA LEU A 40 12.36 1.15 -9.03
C LEU A 40 11.11 0.39 -8.59
N VAL A 41 10.77 0.53 -7.31
CA VAL A 41 9.49 0.08 -6.73
C VAL A 41 8.77 1.25 -6.05
N HIS A 42 7.44 1.24 -6.09
CA HIS A 42 6.65 2.32 -5.46
C HIS A 42 6.50 2.17 -3.93
N GLY A 43 7.03 1.10 -3.33
CA GLY A 43 7.12 0.91 -1.88
C GLY A 43 5.86 0.44 -1.14
N GLU A 44 4.78 0.09 -1.86
CA GLU A 44 3.48 -0.38 -1.29
C GLU A 44 2.99 0.42 -0.05
N PRO A 45 2.86 1.76 -0.13
CA PRO A 45 2.42 2.56 1.01
C PRO A 45 1.03 2.10 1.48
N GLN A 46 0.95 1.60 2.71
CA GLN A 46 -0.26 1.01 3.27
C GLN A 46 -1.36 2.05 3.52
N SER A 47 -2.56 1.77 3.02
CA SER A 47 -3.80 2.45 3.37
C SER A 47 -4.66 1.56 4.29
N GLY A 48 -4.18 1.18 5.48
CA GLY A 48 -4.93 0.25 6.33
C GLY A 48 -4.55 0.23 7.80
N LYS A 49 -5.57 0.09 8.67
CA LYS A 49 -5.41 -0.16 10.12
C LYS A 49 -4.95 -1.60 10.35
N ARG A 50 -3.87 -1.77 11.13
CA ARG A 50 -3.34 -3.06 11.60
C ARG A 50 -4.36 -3.76 12.52
N SER A 51 -4.57 -5.08 12.33
CA SER A 51 -5.38 -5.92 13.23
C SER A 51 -4.53 -6.89 14.04
N ALA A 52 -5.16 -7.66 14.93
CA ALA A 52 -4.54 -8.27 16.11
C ALA A 52 -4.12 -9.75 16.01
N LEU A 53 -3.99 -10.35 14.81
CA LEU A 53 -3.45 -11.72 14.71
C LEU A 53 -1.94 -11.68 14.50
N THR A 54 -1.18 -12.10 15.50
CA THR A 54 0.29 -12.14 15.44
C THR A 54 0.77 -13.09 14.34
N SER A 55 1.60 -12.59 13.42
CA SER A 55 2.31 -13.42 12.44
C SER A 55 3.69 -13.81 12.95
N TYR A 56 4.52 -12.83 13.36
CA TYR A 56 5.83 -13.07 13.95
C TYR A 56 6.25 -11.92 14.88
N GLY A 57 6.55 -12.23 16.14
CA GLY A 57 6.91 -11.24 17.15
C GLY A 57 5.78 -10.23 17.38
N SER A 58 6.05 -8.93 17.15
CA SER A 58 5.04 -7.85 17.24
C SER A 58 4.34 -7.54 15.92
N ARG A 59 4.64 -8.29 14.85
CA ARG A 59 3.98 -8.12 13.55
C ARG A 59 2.67 -8.88 13.56
N CYS A 60 1.58 -8.20 13.17
CA CYS A 60 0.26 -8.79 13.08
C CYS A 60 -0.33 -8.60 11.69
N VAL A 61 -1.16 -9.54 11.25
CA VAL A 61 -1.83 -9.57 9.94
C VAL A 61 -3.34 -9.77 10.09
N LYS A 62 -4.08 -9.52 9.01
CA LYS A 62 -5.50 -9.89 8.88
C LYS A 62 -5.67 -10.77 7.65
N PRO A 63 -5.66 -12.10 7.77
CA PRO A 63 -5.89 -12.94 6.61
C PRO A 63 -7.33 -12.73 6.09
N PRO A 64 -7.54 -12.59 4.77
CA PRO A 64 -8.88 -12.56 4.19
C PRO A 64 -9.53 -13.96 4.26
N ILE A 65 -10.86 -14.01 4.26
CA ILE A 65 -11.62 -15.28 4.21
C ILE A 65 -12.29 -15.38 2.84
N ILE A 66 -12.02 -16.46 2.11
CA ILE A 66 -12.66 -16.78 0.82
C ILE A 66 -13.90 -17.63 1.11
N TYR A 67 -15.09 -17.15 0.73
CA TYR A 67 -16.36 -17.82 0.98
C TYR A 67 -17.14 -18.19 -0.30
N GLY A 68 -16.58 -17.90 -1.47
CA GLY A 68 -17.19 -18.15 -2.78
C GLY A 68 -16.20 -17.90 -3.92
N ASP A 69 -16.70 -17.94 -5.15
CA ASP A 69 -15.87 -17.79 -6.36
C ASP A 69 -15.21 -16.41 -6.44
N VAL A 70 -13.92 -16.41 -6.76
CA VAL A 70 -13.10 -15.19 -6.82
C VAL A 70 -12.99 -14.71 -8.27
N SER A 71 -13.39 -13.46 -8.53
CA SER A 71 -13.23 -12.79 -9.83
C SER A 71 -12.73 -11.35 -9.65
N ARG A 72 -12.16 -10.76 -10.71
CA ARG A 72 -11.60 -9.41 -10.69
C ARG A 72 -12.27 -8.48 -11.71
N PRO A 73 -13.36 -7.76 -11.34
CA PRO A 73 -14.09 -6.90 -12.27
C PRO A 73 -13.35 -5.59 -12.60
N ASN A 74 -12.54 -5.06 -11.68
CA ASN A 74 -11.85 -3.78 -11.84
C ASN A 74 -10.32 -3.92 -11.66
N PRO A 75 -9.50 -3.05 -12.29
CA PRO A 75 -8.07 -3.00 -12.03
C PRO A 75 -7.76 -2.64 -10.57
N MET A 76 -6.82 -3.34 -9.93
CA MET A 76 -6.48 -3.13 -8.51
C MET A 76 -5.32 -2.16 -8.29
N THR A 77 -4.17 -2.39 -8.95
CA THR A 77 -2.91 -1.67 -8.68
C THR A 77 -2.51 -0.71 -9.79
N VAL A 78 -3.18 -0.76 -10.95
CA VAL A 78 -2.81 -0.02 -12.15
C VAL A 78 -2.73 1.49 -11.91
N PHE A 79 -3.68 2.07 -11.15
CA PHE A 79 -3.68 3.49 -10.85
C PHE A 79 -2.37 3.93 -10.16
N TRP A 80 -1.94 3.20 -9.13
CA TRP A 80 -0.74 3.51 -8.37
C TRP A 80 0.54 3.25 -9.14
N SER A 81 0.61 2.14 -9.87
CA SER A 81 1.77 1.82 -10.70
C SER A 81 1.96 2.85 -11.82
N SER A 82 0.88 3.28 -12.48
CA SER A 82 0.94 4.33 -13.49
C SER A 82 1.31 5.68 -12.89
N LYS A 83 0.78 6.02 -11.70
CA LYS A 83 1.15 7.26 -11.00
C LYS A 83 2.62 7.26 -10.61
N ALA A 84 3.15 6.17 -10.07
CA ALA A 84 4.56 6.03 -9.71
C ALA A 84 5.48 6.09 -10.93
N GLN A 85 5.13 5.40 -12.02
CA GLN A 85 5.89 5.47 -13.27
C GLN A 85 5.91 6.89 -13.86
N SER A 86 4.86 7.70 -13.66
CA SER A 86 4.84 9.09 -14.14
C SER A 86 5.82 10.03 -13.40
N LEU A 87 6.34 9.61 -12.24
CA LEU A 87 7.26 10.40 -11.42
C LEU A 87 8.74 10.14 -11.72
N THR A 88 9.05 9.13 -12.55
CA THR A 88 10.44 8.76 -12.88
C THR A 88 10.56 8.36 -14.36
N LYS A 89 11.77 8.52 -14.92
CA LYS A 89 12.11 8.01 -16.25
C LYS A 89 12.65 6.58 -16.21
N ARG A 90 13.04 6.09 -15.04
CA ARG A 90 13.53 4.71 -14.86
C ARG A 90 12.35 3.74 -14.87
N PRO A 91 12.56 2.46 -15.26
CA PRO A 91 11.49 1.47 -15.25
C PRO A 91 10.98 1.23 -13.82
N MET A 92 9.66 1.31 -13.64
CA MET A 92 8.96 1.03 -12.38
C MET A 92 8.38 -0.38 -12.39
N LYS A 93 8.71 -1.18 -11.38
CA LYS A 93 8.20 -2.54 -11.20
C LYS A 93 6.79 -2.51 -10.61
N GLY A 94 5.83 -3.11 -11.32
CA GLY A 94 4.51 -3.43 -10.78
C GLY A 94 4.60 -4.61 -9.81
N ILE A 95 3.88 -4.52 -8.68
CA ILE A 95 3.86 -5.56 -7.65
C ILE A 95 2.47 -6.19 -7.60
N LEU A 96 2.45 -7.52 -7.68
CA LEU A 96 1.27 -8.37 -7.56
C LEU A 96 1.62 -9.60 -6.73
N THR A 97 0.72 -9.97 -5.83
CA THR A 97 0.83 -11.22 -5.09
C THR A 97 0.33 -12.38 -5.95
N GLY A 98 1.09 -13.46 -6.04
CA GLY A 98 0.71 -14.65 -6.80
C GLY A 98 -0.46 -15.41 -6.18
N LEU A 99 -1.21 -16.16 -7.01
CA LEU A 99 -2.43 -16.86 -6.60
C LEU A 99 -2.21 -17.84 -5.43
N VAL A 100 -1.13 -18.62 -5.45
CA VAL A 100 -0.81 -19.58 -4.39
C VAL A 100 -0.61 -18.88 -3.04
N THR A 101 0.01 -17.70 -3.06
CA THR A 101 0.21 -16.89 -1.84
C THR A 101 -1.07 -16.20 -1.37
N ILE A 102 -2.04 -15.96 -2.26
CA ILE A 102 -3.35 -15.42 -1.88
C ILE A 102 -4.20 -16.48 -1.17
N LEU A 103 -4.00 -17.76 -1.48
CA LEU A 103 -4.74 -18.88 -0.90
C LEU A 103 -4.17 -19.38 0.44
N ASN A 104 -2.87 -19.16 0.69
CA ASN A 104 -2.16 -19.61 1.89
C ASN A 104 -2.16 -18.54 2.98
#